data_AF-A0A511T0B9-F1
#
_entry.id   AF-A0A511T0B9-F1
#
_cell.length_a   1.000
_cell.length_b   1.000
_cell.length_c   1.000
_cell.angle_alpha   90.00
_cell.angle_beta   90.00
_cell.angle_gamma   90.00
#
_symmetry.space_group_name_H-M   'P 1'
#
loop_
_entity.id
_entity.type
_entity.pdbx_description
1 polymer ?
#
loop_
_entity_poly.entity_id
_entity_poly.type
_entity_poly.pdbx_seq_one_letter_code
_entity_poly.pdbx_strand_id
1 'polypeptide(L)'
;MHPRPLHLAFLAVTALLMVSCGSSDEPAPDETAECSGHGHLHGDHCHCDEGYVADGLTCVVAEEPVIECGGHGHLHGDHCHCDEGYTEQNGTCVVAPEPGPDCGEYGHAHGDHCHCDEGYEEKEGTCVPQTEPVLDCGEHGHSHGDHCHCDAGYVEVNGTCVPETEPVLDCGEHGHSHGDHCHCDAGYVEVNGTCVPQTQPTPARPTYTLGPTL
;
A
#
# COMPACT_ATOMS: atom_id res chain seq x y z
N MET A 1 51.47 -39.01 -54.73
CA MET A 1 50.85 -40.01 -55.63
C MET A 1 50.16 -41.05 -54.76
N HIS A 2 48.96 -41.50 -55.12
CA HIS A 2 48.30 -42.64 -54.43
C HIS A 2 49.10 -43.94 -54.70
N PRO A 3 49.08 -44.89 -53.76
CA PRO A 3 48.17 -46.04 -53.95
C PRO A 3 47.52 -46.61 -52.67
N ARG A 4 46.31 -47.16 -52.85
CA ARG A 4 45.71 -48.29 -52.06
C ARG A 4 46.33 -49.61 -52.59
N PRO A 5 46.32 -50.79 -51.91
CA PRO A 5 45.24 -51.38 -51.08
C PRO A 5 45.80 -51.88 -49.71
N LEU A 6 45.31 -52.88 -48.96
CA LEU A 6 44.27 -53.93 -49.12
C LEU A 6 43.70 -54.32 -47.73
N HIS A 7 42.54 -54.99 -47.68
CA HIS A 7 42.01 -55.62 -46.46
C HIS A 7 42.31 -57.12 -46.37
N LEU A 8 42.66 -57.61 -45.18
CA LEU A 8 42.47 -59.00 -44.77
C LEU A 8 41.75 -59.01 -43.41
N ALA A 9 40.78 -59.91 -43.25
CA ALA A 9 39.98 -60.05 -42.03
C ALA A 9 40.56 -61.11 -41.09
N PHE A 10 40.35 -60.96 -39.78
CA PHE A 10 40.28 -62.09 -38.84
C PHE A 10 39.36 -61.76 -37.65
N LEU A 11 38.64 -62.78 -37.17
CA LEU A 11 37.62 -62.71 -36.12
C LEU A 11 38.24 -62.76 -34.71
N ALA A 12 37.63 -62.06 -33.74
CA ALA A 12 37.79 -62.35 -32.32
C ALA A 12 36.48 -62.08 -31.58
N VAL A 13 35.99 -63.07 -30.82
CA VAL A 13 34.80 -62.97 -29.97
C VAL A 13 35.17 -62.27 -28.66
N THR A 14 34.39 -61.28 -28.25
CA THR A 14 34.48 -60.66 -26.91
C THR A 14 33.15 -60.75 -26.18
N ALA A 15 33.18 -61.23 -24.94
CA ALA A 15 32.00 -61.51 -24.14
C ALA A 15 31.44 -60.23 -23.50
N LEU A 16 30.11 -60.13 -23.44
CA LEU A 16 29.43 -59.09 -22.64
C LEU A 16 29.58 -59.41 -21.14
N LEU A 17 30.13 -58.47 -20.39
CA LEU A 17 29.87 -58.30 -18.97
C LEU A 17 29.40 -56.86 -18.76
N MET A 18 28.09 -56.71 -18.59
CA MET A 18 27.45 -55.41 -18.39
C MET A 18 27.79 -54.91 -16.98
N VAL A 19 28.42 -53.74 -16.90
CA VAL A 19 28.53 -52.99 -15.65
C VAL A 19 27.12 -52.50 -15.28
N SER A 20 26.54 -53.07 -14.23
CA SER A 20 25.31 -52.54 -13.64
C SER A 20 25.63 -51.26 -12.88
N CYS A 21 25.42 -50.10 -13.51
CA CYS A 21 25.26 -48.87 -12.76
C CYS A 21 24.03 -49.03 -11.85
N GLY A 22 24.22 -48.90 -10.54
CA GLY A 22 23.09 -48.77 -9.62
C GLY A 22 22.42 -47.44 -9.89
N SER A 23 21.19 -47.46 -10.41
CA SER A 23 20.29 -46.34 -10.26
C SER A 23 20.00 -46.19 -8.77
N SER A 24 20.12 -44.97 -8.24
CA SER A 24 19.50 -44.66 -6.97
C SER A 24 17.99 -44.77 -7.18
N ASP A 25 17.34 -45.73 -6.52
CA ASP A 25 15.88 -45.76 -6.41
C ASP A 25 15.44 -44.58 -5.54
N GLU A 26 15.31 -43.40 -6.16
CA GLU A 26 14.43 -42.37 -5.61
C GLU A 26 13.00 -42.92 -5.73
N PRO A 27 12.26 -43.05 -4.62
CA PRO A 27 10.89 -43.54 -4.69
C PRO A 27 10.10 -42.57 -5.56
N ALA A 28 9.44 -43.11 -6.59
CA ALA A 28 8.46 -42.35 -7.35
C ALA A 28 7.42 -41.75 -6.39
N PRO A 29 6.82 -40.58 -6.71
CA PRO A 29 5.65 -40.11 -5.97
C PRO A 29 4.59 -41.23 -5.93
N ASP A 30 3.82 -41.28 -4.86
CA ASP A 30 2.78 -42.29 -4.69
C ASP A 30 1.67 -42.07 -5.72
N GLU A 31 1.77 -42.76 -6.86
CA GLU A 31 0.79 -42.77 -7.97
C GLU A 31 -0.58 -43.36 -7.55
N THR A 32 -0.82 -43.60 -6.26
CA THR A 32 -2.10 -44.05 -5.68
C THR A 32 -2.61 -43.18 -4.53
N ALA A 33 -2.05 -41.99 -4.32
CA ALA A 33 -2.71 -40.99 -3.48
C ALA A 33 -4.08 -40.65 -4.10
N GLU A 34 -5.16 -40.98 -3.39
CA GLU A 34 -6.53 -40.66 -3.77
C GLU A 34 -7.25 -40.00 -2.59
N CYS A 35 -8.06 -38.98 -2.87
CA CYS A 35 -8.91 -38.36 -1.86
C CYS A 35 -10.02 -39.35 -1.48
N SER A 36 -10.15 -39.62 -0.17
CA SER A 36 -11.04 -40.66 0.35
C SER A 36 -12.51 -40.27 0.29
N GLY A 37 -13.09 -40.32 -0.92
CA GLY A 37 -14.46 -39.91 -1.22
C GLY A 37 -14.67 -38.40 -1.17
N HIS A 38 -15.81 -37.95 -1.70
CA HIS A 38 -16.29 -36.56 -1.60
C HIS A 38 -15.26 -35.47 -1.96
N GLY A 39 -14.47 -35.72 -3.02
CA GLY A 39 -13.44 -34.81 -3.50
C GLY A 39 -12.51 -35.45 -4.53
N HIS A 40 -11.55 -34.67 -5.01
CA HIS A 40 -10.53 -35.10 -5.98
C HIS A 40 -9.14 -34.56 -5.63
N LEU A 41 -8.10 -35.34 -5.95
CA LEU A 41 -6.71 -34.95 -5.67
C LEU A 41 -6.21 -33.97 -6.74
N HIS A 42 -5.52 -32.92 -6.29
CA HIS A 42 -4.75 -32.04 -7.14
C HIS A 42 -3.37 -31.79 -6.49
N GLY A 43 -2.32 -32.35 -7.09
CA GLY A 43 -0.99 -32.37 -6.49
C GLY A 43 -0.97 -33.23 -5.23
N ASP A 44 -0.74 -32.62 -4.08
CA ASP A 44 -0.67 -33.24 -2.75
C ASP A 44 -1.89 -32.90 -1.84
N HIS A 45 -2.92 -32.23 -2.38
CA HIS A 45 -4.08 -31.76 -1.61
C HIS A 45 -5.43 -32.13 -2.24
N CYS A 46 -6.45 -32.28 -1.40
CA CYS A 46 -7.81 -32.65 -1.80
C CYS A 46 -8.73 -31.44 -1.99
N HIS A 47 -9.28 -31.30 -3.20
CA HIS A 47 -10.44 -30.43 -3.44
C HIS A 47 -11.70 -31.22 -3.09
N CYS A 48 -12.28 -30.92 -1.92
CA CYS A 48 -13.47 -31.58 -1.42
C CYS A 48 -14.76 -31.01 -2.03
N ASP A 49 -15.79 -31.84 -2.11
CA ASP A 49 -17.14 -31.47 -2.54
C ASP A 49 -17.82 -30.55 -1.50
N GLU A 50 -18.88 -29.84 -1.92
CA GLU A 50 -19.67 -28.96 -1.05
C GLU A 50 -20.11 -29.67 0.25
N GLY A 51 -19.86 -29.04 1.39
CA GLY A 51 -20.13 -29.61 2.71
C GLY A 51 -19.03 -30.52 3.27
N TYR A 52 -17.88 -30.64 2.60
CA TYR A 52 -16.70 -31.38 3.07
C TYR A 52 -15.46 -30.49 3.11
N VAL A 53 -14.54 -30.79 4.04
CA VAL A 53 -13.23 -30.13 4.20
C VAL A 53 -12.11 -31.17 4.24
N ALA A 54 -10.91 -30.77 3.81
CA ALA A 54 -9.77 -31.67 3.73
C ALA A 54 -9.10 -31.87 5.11
N ASP A 55 -9.09 -33.12 5.59
CA ASP A 55 -8.25 -33.63 6.67
C ASP A 55 -7.19 -34.58 6.07
N GLY A 56 -6.03 -34.02 5.71
CA GLY A 56 -5.02 -34.72 4.94
C GLY A 56 -5.52 -35.13 3.55
N LEU A 57 -5.51 -36.43 3.26
CA LEU A 57 -6.05 -37.04 2.02
C LEU A 57 -7.50 -37.54 2.18
N THR A 58 -8.23 -37.05 3.18
CA THR A 58 -9.64 -37.41 3.42
C THR A 58 -10.51 -36.16 3.36
N CYS A 59 -11.64 -36.24 2.66
CA CYS A 59 -12.67 -35.21 2.75
C CYS A 59 -13.65 -35.62 3.86
N VAL A 60 -13.60 -34.89 4.98
CA VAL A 60 -14.50 -35.10 6.12
C VAL A 60 -15.65 -34.11 6.06
N VAL A 61 -16.82 -34.49 6.58
CA VAL A 61 -17.99 -33.59 6.63
C VAL A 61 -17.61 -32.35 7.44
N ALA A 62 -17.87 -31.16 6.89
CA ALA A 62 -17.69 -29.91 7.60
C ALA A 62 -18.64 -29.87 8.80
N GLU A 63 -18.12 -29.66 10.02
CA GLU A 63 -18.93 -29.72 11.25
C GLU A 63 -20.02 -28.62 11.29
N GLU A 64 -19.81 -27.53 10.55
CA GLU A 64 -20.83 -26.55 10.15
C GLU A 64 -20.85 -26.51 8.61
N PRO A 65 -22.02 -26.35 7.95
CA PRO A 65 -22.04 -26.13 6.51
C PRO A 65 -21.27 -24.85 6.19
N VAL A 66 -20.27 -24.95 5.32
CA VAL A 66 -19.56 -23.78 4.81
C VAL A 66 -20.54 -23.04 3.91
N ILE A 67 -21.25 -22.05 4.46
CA ILE A 67 -22.14 -21.22 3.66
C ILE A 67 -21.25 -20.32 2.81
N GLU A 68 -21.05 -20.73 1.54
CA GLU A 68 -20.22 -20.01 0.59
C GLU A 68 -20.59 -18.53 0.57
N CYS A 69 -19.56 -17.68 0.64
CA CYS A 69 -19.72 -16.24 0.62
C CYS A 69 -20.71 -15.68 1.66
N GLY A 70 -20.93 -16.38 2.78
CA GLY A 70 -21.86 -15.95 3.84
C GLY A 70 -23.34 -16.06 3.46
N GLY A 71 -23.67 -16.69 2.33
CA GLY A 71 -25.05 -16.87 1.85
C GLY A 71 -25.62 -15.70 1.07
N HIS A 72 -24.76 -14.75 0.67
CA HIS A 72 -25.11 -13.52 -0.04
C HIS A 72 -24.23 -13.28 -1.26
N GLY A 73 -23.91 -14.36 -1.99
CA GLY A 73 -23.06 -14.36 -3.16
C GLY A 73 -22.68 -15.77 -3.59
N HIS A 74 -21.74 -15.86 -4.53
CA HIS A 74 -21.20 -17.13 -5.04
C HIS A 74 -19.68 -17.03 -5.23
N LEU A 75 -18.98 -18.14 -4.99
CA LEU A 75 -17.52 -18.20 -5.13
C LEU A 75 -17.11 -18.25 -6.61
N HIS A 76 -16.09 -17.49 -6.98
CA HIS A 76 -15.46 -17.53 -8.29
C HIS A 76 -13.93 -17.45 -8.14
N GLY A 77 -13.28 -18.61 -8.20
CA GLY A 77 -11.86 -18.72 -7.88
C GLY A 77 -11.65 -18.59 -6.36
N ASP A 78 -10.90 -17.58 -5.96
CA ASP A 78 -10.55 -17.24 -4.57
C ASP A 78 -11.37 -16.06 -3.99
N HIS A 79 -12.37 -15.56 -4.73
CA HIS A 79 -13.14 -14.36 -4.44
C HIS A 79 -14.65 -14.59 -4.52
N CYS A 80 -15.41 -13.86 -3.70
CA CYS A 80 -16.87 -13.89 -3.65
C CYS A 80 -17.53 -12.82 -4.52
N HIS A 81 -18.26 -13.25 -5.57
CA HIS A 81 -19.21 -12.39 -6.28
C HIS A 81 -20.47 -12.22 -5.42
N CYS A 82 -20.55 -11.10 -4.71
CA CYS A 82 -21.67 -10.78 -3.82
C CYS A 82 -22.95 -10.35 -4.55
N ASP A 83 -24.08 -10.63 -3.91
CA ASP A 83 -25.40 -10.18 -4.33
C ASP A 83 -25.55 -8.65 -4.19
N GLU A 84 -26.57 -8.08 -4.84
CA GLU A 84 -26.87 -6.65 -4.73
C GLU A 84 -27.10 -6.22 -3.27
N GLY A 85 -26.41 -5.16 -2.84
CA GLY A 85 -26.42 -4.72 -1.45
C GLY A 85 -25.40 -5.41 -0.54
N TYR A 86 -24.51 -6.25 -1.07
CA TYR A 86 -23.42 -6.90 -0.34
C TYR A 86 -22.05 -6.61 -0.97
N THR A 87 -20.99 -6.69 -0.17
CA THR A 87 -19.60 -6.52 -0.60
C THR A 87 -18.70 -7.54 0.08
N GLU A 88 -17.62 -7.94 -0.59
CA GLU A 88 -16.70 -8.94 -0.05
C GLU A 88 -15.82 -8.35 1.04
N GLN A 89 -15.82 -8.97 2.22
CA GLN A 89 -14.87 -8.71 3.29
C GLN A 89 -14.40 -10.04 3.88
N ASN A 90 -13.09 -10.28 3.85
CA ASN A 90 -12.45 -11.50 4.37
C ASN A 90 -13.03 -12.81 3.80
N GLY A 91 -13.34 -12.86 2.50
CA GLY A 91 -13.89 -14.06 1.84
C GLY A 91 -15.36 -14.35 2.18
N THR A 92 -16.11 -13.35 2.65
CA THR A 92 -17.54 -13.46 2.92
C THR A 92 -18.26 -12.21 2.41
N CYS A 93 -19.49 -12.36 1.92
CA CYS A 93 -20.31 -11.22 1.52
C CYS A 93 -21.02 -10.66 2.75
N VAL A 94 -20.58 -9.49 3.19
CA VAL A 94 -21.24 -8.71 4.24
C VAL A 94 -22.10 -7.63 3.61
N VAL A 95 -23.10 -7.13 4.34
CA VAL A 95 -23.93 -6.02 3.89
C VAL A 95 -23.01 -4.87 3.47
N ALA A 96 -23.17 -4.38 2.23
CA ALA A 96 -22.42 -3.24 1.75
C ALA A 96 -22.72 -2.04 2.67
N PRO A 97 -21.73 -1.15 2.93
CA PRO A 97 -22.05 0.10 3.59
C PRO A 97 -23.19 0.80 2.84
N GLU A 98 -24.10 1.45 3.59
CA GLU A 98 -25.18 2.25 3.02
C GLU A 98 -24.61 3.13 1.88
N PRO A 99 -25.33 3.28 0.75
CA PRO A 99 -24.87 4.14 -0.32
C PRO A 99 -24.57 5.54 0.22
N GLY A 100 -23.48 6.14 -0.27
CA GLY A 100 -23.06 7.48 0.15
C GLY A 100 -24.18 8.52 -0.02
N PRO A 101 -24.06 9.67 0.68
CA PRO A 101 -25.14 10.66 0.80
C PRO A 101 -25.70 11.12 -0.55
N ASP A 102 -27.01 11.39 -0.60
CA ASP A 102 -27.65 11.99 -1.77
C ASP A 102 -27.39 13.50 -1.81
N CYS A 103 -26.27 13.85 -2.44
CA CYS A 103 -25.80 15.23 -2.55
C CYS A 103 -26.66 16.12 -3.47
N GLY A 104 -27.72 15.59 -4.07
CA GLY A 104 -28.66 16.35 -4.90
C GLY A 104 -28.06 16.81 -6.24
N GLU A 105 -28.52 17.97 -6.73
CA GLU A 105 -28.09 18.53 -8.02
C GLU A 105 -26.74 19.26 -7.94
N TYR A 106 -26.31 19.65 -6.73
CA TYR A 106 -25.25 20.64 -6.49
C TYR A 106 -24.04 20.08 -5.73
N GLY A 107 -23.71 18.81 -5.98
CA GLY A 107 -22.56 18.15 -5.39
C GLY A 107 -22.48 16.66 -5.74
N HIS A 108 -21.48 16.00 -5.18
CA HIS A 108 -21.24 14.57 -5.39
C HIS A 108 -20.77 13.89 -4.11
N ALA A 109 -21.19 12.64 -3.91
CA ALA A 109 -20.81 11.84 -2.75
C ALA A 109 -19.32 11.48 -2.79
N HIS A 110 -18.61 11.68 -1.69
CA HIS A 110 -17.24 11.25 -1.51
C HIS A 110 -17.08 10.53 -0.17
N GLY A 111 -17.32 9.22 -0.19
CA GLY A 111 -17.39 8.42 1.04
C GLY A 111 -18.70 8.67 1.79
N ASP A 112 -18.59 9.25 2.98
CA ASP A 112 -19.67 9.52 3.93
C ASP A 112 -20.20 10.95 3.91
N HIS A 113 -19.60 11.84 3.11
CA HIS A 113 -19.93 13.27 3.02
C HIS A 113 -20.14 13.73 1.57
N CYS A 114 -20.63 14.95 1.39
CA CYS A 114 -20.88 15.57 0.11
C CYS A 114 -19.82 16.62 -0.22
N HIS A 115 -19.22 16.49 -1.40
CA HIS A 115 -18.41 17.54 -1.99
C HIS A 115 -19.34 18.43 -2.83
N CYS A 116 -19.72 19.57 -2.26
CA CYS A 116 -20.67 20.51 -2.85
C CYS A 116 -20.03 21.50 -3.82
N ASP A 117 -20.83 21.98 -4.77
CA ASP A 117 -20.45 23.01 -5.73
C ASP A 117 -20.29 24.39 -5.07
N GLU A 118 -19.64 25.33 -5.76
CA GLU A 118 -19.45 26.70 -5.28
C GLU A 118 -20.78 27.39 -4.97
N GLY A 119 -20.92 27.95 -3.77
CA GLY A 119 -22.16 28.53 -3.25
C GLY A 119 -23.09 27.55 -2.53
N TYR A 120 -22.69 26.29 -2.38
CA TYR A 120 -23.43 25.25 -1.64
C TYR A 120 -22.61 24.69 -0.48
N GLU A 121 -23.30 24.25 0.56
CA GLU A 121 -22.72 23.61 1.74
C GLU A 121 -23.48 22.33 2.07
N GLU A 122 -22.80 21.34 2.65
CA GLU A 122 -23.45 20.12 3.11
C GLU A 122 -24.26 20.39 4.38
N LYS A 123 -25.55 20.10 4.34
CA LYS A 123 -26.41 20.00 5.52
C LYS A 123 -27.25 18.74 5.45
N GLU A 124 -27.24 17.98 6.55
CA GLU A 124 -28.02 16.74 6.70
C GLU A 124 -27.78 15.71 5.57
N GLY A 125 -26.55 15.66 5.02
CA GLY A 125 -26.17 14.72 3.94
C GLY A 125 -26.63 15.14 2.54
N THR A 126 -26.92 16.42 2.31
CA THR A 126 -27.21 16.95 0.98
C THR A 126 -26.65 18.37 0.78
N CYS A 127 -26.38 18.76 -0.47
CA CYS A 127 -25.85 20.09 -0.78
C CYS A 127 -26.97 21.12 -0.89
N VAL A 128 -26.98 22.08 0.03
CA VAL A 128 -27.98 23.17 0.08
C VAL A 128 -27.32 24.53 -0.20
N PRO A 129 -28.03 25.51 -0.78
CA PRO A 129 -27.48 26.84 -0.99
C PRO A 129 -26.97 27.44 0.33
N GLN A 130 -25.77 28.03 0.29
CA GLN A 130 -25.23 28.77 1.43
C GLN A 130 -26.14 29.95 1.77
N THR A 131 -26.57 30.02 3.03
CA THR A 131 -27.49 31.08 3.50
C THR A 131 -26.77 32.26 4.13
N GLU A 132 -25.56 32.04 4.65
CA GLU A 132 -24.68 33.11 5.07
C GLU A 132 -23.91 33.66 3.85
N PRO A 133 -23.64 34.97 3.79
CA PRO A 133 -22.80 35.53 2.73
C PRO A 133 -21.39 34.92 2.84
N VAL A 134 -20.90 34.40 1.71
CA VAL A 134 -19.50 33.97 1.57
C VAL A 134 -18.57 35.12 1.98
N LEU A 135 -17.55 34.80 2.77
CA LEU A 135 -16.63 35.78 3.33
C LEU A 135 -15.90 36.57 2.22
N ASP A 136 -15.99 37.90 2.24
CA ASP A 136 -15.32 38.75 1.25
C ASP A 136 -13.86 38.99 1.65
N CYS A 137 -12.97 38.16 1.08
CA CYS A 137 -11.54 38.21 1.32
C CYS A 137 -10.82 39.36 0.59
N GLY A 138 -11.52 40.15 -0.23
CA GLY A 138 -10.94 41.23 -1.04
C GLY A 138 -10.17 40.73 -2.26
N GLU A 139 -9.40 41.62 -2.90
CA GLU A 139 -8.68 41.33 -4.16
C GLU A 139 -7.46 40.40 -4.00
N HIS A 140 -7.11 40.00 -2.78
CA HIS A 140 -5.85 39.30 -2.44
C HIS A 140 -6.07 38.03 -1.61
N GLY A 141 -7.18 37.33 -1.84
CA GLY A 141 -7.44 36.03 -1.26
C GLY A 141 -8.76 35.44 -1.72
N HIS A 142 -9.06 34.24 -1.24
CA HIS A 142 -10.33 33.55 -1.46
C HIS A 142 -10.83 32.95 -0.15
N SER A 143 -12.15 32.88 0.00
CA SER A 143 -12.80 32.29 1.17
C SER A 143 -12.67 30.78 1.18
N HIS A 144 -12.43 30.19 2.35
CA HIS A 144 -12.56 28.76 2.58
C HIS A 144 -13.29 28.51 3.90
N GLY A 145 -14.60 28.24 3.83
CA GLY A 145 -15.45 28.18 5.02
C GLY A 145 -15.59 29.57 5.66
N ASP A 146 -15.13 29.70 6.90
CA ASP A 146 -15.23 30.89 7.75
C ASP A 146 -13.95 31.75 7.82
N HIS A 147 -12.92 31.42 7.01
CA HIS A 147 -11.63 32.13 6.98
C HIS A 147 -11.18 32.46 5.54
N CYS A 148 -10.17 33.31 5.42
CA CYS A 148 -9.58 33.73 4.16
C CYS A 148 -8.21 33.10 3.90
N HIS A 149 -8.08 32.46 2.75
CA HIS A 149 -6.81 31.96 2.25
C HIS A 149 -6.18 33.06 1.38
N CYS A 150 -5.25 33.81 1.99
CA CYS A 150 -4.66 35.02 1.40
C CYS A 150 -3.48 34.73 0.47
N ASP A 151 -3.27 35.62 -0.49
CA ASP A 151 -2.09 35.61 -1.37
C ASP A 151 -0.79 35.86 -0.58
N ALA A 152 0.35 35.44 -1.14
CA ALA A 152 1.65 35.66 -0.52
C ALA A 152 1.93 37.16 -0.27
N GLY A 153 2.29 37.50 0.99
CA GLY A 153 2.46 38.88 1.45
C GLY A 153 1.17 39.55 1.93
N TYR A 154 0.08 38.78 2.08
CA TYR A 154 -1.17 39.20 2.71
C TYR A 154 -1.54 38.26 3.86
N VAL A 155 -2.20 38.82 4.87
CA VAL A 155 -2.68 38.10 6.06
C VAL A 155 -4.14 38.43 6.31
N GLU A 156 -4.91 37.45 6.80
CA GLU A 156 -6.29 37.68 7.18
C GLU A 156 -6.37 38.56 8.43
N VAL A 157 -7.08 39.68 8.33
CA VAL A 157 -7.38 40.56 9.47
C VAL A 157 -8.85 40.95 9.42
N ASN A 158 -9.62 40.46 10.39
CA ASN A 158 -11.08 40.62 10.48
C ASN A 158 -11.85 40.10 9.23
N GLY A 159 -11.43 38.96 8.66
CA GLY A 159 -12.13 38.35 7.54
C GLY A 159 -11.85 38.97 6.16
N THR A 160 -10.75 39.72 6.02
CA THR A 160 -10.28 40.25 4.74
C THR A 160 -8.75 40.14 4.67
N CYS A 161 -8.21 39.85 3.49
CA CYS A 161 -6.77 39.80 3.27
C CYS A 161 -6.20 41.23 3.14
N VAL A 162 -5.37 41.62 4.10
CA VAL A 162 -4.66 42.90 4.11
C VAL A 162 -3.16 42.68 3.89
N PRO A 163 -2.42 43.64 3.29
CA PRO A 163 -0.98 43.51 3.14
C PRO A 163 -0.32 43.25 4.49
N GLU A 164 0.64 42.33 4.52
CA GLU A 164 1.45 42.06 5.70
C GLU A 164 2.27 43.32 6.03
N THR A 165 1.92 43.98 7.15
CA THR A 165 2.52 45.26 7.57
C THR A 165 3.71 45.11 8.50
N GLU A 166 3.89 43.93 9.10
CA GLU A 166 5.14 43.54 9.73
C GLU A 166 6.15 43.18 8.63
N PRO A 167 7.44 43.56 8.77
CA PRO A 167 8.46 43.13 7.83
C PRO A 167 8.64 41.62 7.94
N VAL A 168 8.37 40.89 6.84
CA VAL A 168 8.69 39.46 6.71
C VAL A 168 10.12 39.22 7.17
N LEU A 169 10.29 38.26 8.08
CA LEU A 169 11.55 38.01 8.76
C LEU A 169 12.68 37.69 7.75
N ASP A 170 13.72 38.54 7.70
CA ASP A 170 14.84 38.35 6.78
C ASP A 170 15.79 37.26 7.29
N CYS A 171 15.53 36.04 6.82
CA CYS A 171 16.29 34.85 7.15
C CYS A 171 17.68 34.77 6.49
N GLY A 172 18.02 35.72 5.60
CA GLY A 172 19.25 35.73 4.82
C GLY A 172 19.29 34.65 3.72
N GLU A 173 20.47 34.45 3.11
CA GLU A 173 20.64 33.56 1.94
C GLU A 173 20.50 32.05 2.23
N HIS A 174 20.21 31.65 3.47
CA HIS A 174 20.27 30.27 3.96
C HIS A 174 19.03 29.82 4.75
N GLY A 175 17.87 30.41 4.43
CA GLY A 175 16.58 30.00 4.98
C GLY A 175 15.44 30.82 4.42
N HIS A 176 14.22 30.52 4.87
CA HIS A 176 13.01 31.27 4.52
C HIS A 176 12.15 31.49 5.77
N SER A 177 11.39 32.58 5.78
CA SER A 177 10.46 32.93 6.85
C SER A 177 9.28 31.96 6.88
N HIS A 178 8.85 31.57 8.08
CA HIS A 178 7.59 30.89 8.32
C HIS A 178 6.94 31.46 9.59
N GLY A 179 6.13 32.51 9.42
CA GLY A 179 5.63 33.31 10.55
C GLY A 179 6.76 34.12 11.20
N ASP A 180 6.93 33.96 12.51
CA ASP A 180 7.90 34.69 13.34
C ASP A 180 9.28 33.99 13.46
N HIS A 181 9.52 32.94 12.66
CA HIS A 181 10.69 32.06 12.73
C HIS A 181 11.32 31.81 11.35
N CYS A 182 12.62 31.49 11.31
CA CYS A 182 13.36 31.15 10.09
C CYS A 182 13.58 29.64 9.94
N HIS A 183 12.99 29.07 8.89
CA HIS A 183 13.22 27.69 8.49
C HIS A 183 14.54 27.59 7.72
N CYS A 184 15.62 27.27 8.43
CA CYS A 184 16.99 27.30 7.90
C CYS A 184 17.38 26.07 7.09
N ASP A 185 18.30 26.27 6.13
CA ASP A 185 18.93 25.21 5.36
C ASP A 185 19.78 24.26 6.21
N ALA A 186 20.02 23.05 5.71
CA ALA A 186 20.83 22.05 6.39
C ALA A 186 22.25 22.57 6.71
N GLY A 187 22.63 22.57 7.98
CA GLY A 187 23.90 23.12 8.47
C GLY A 187 23.83 24.58 8.93
N TYR A 188 22.64 25.20 8.88
CA TYR A 188 22.35 26.52 9.45
C TYR A 188 21.38 26.39 10.64
N VAL A 189 21.38 27.39 11.51
CA VAL A 189 20.49 27.50 12.67
C VAL A 189 20.05 28.95 12.81
N GLU A 190 18.80 29.16 13.21
CA GLU A 190 18.29 30.50 13.46
C GLU A 190 18.97 31.10 14.69
N VAL A 191 19.51 32.31 14.54
CA VAL A 191 20.02 33.14 15.64
C VAL A 191 19.56 34.57 15.42
N ASN A 192 18.71 35.08 16.32
CA ASN A 192 18.10 36.41 16.26
C ASN A 192 17.34 36.68 14.94
N GLY A 193 16.59 35.70 14.43
CA GLY A 193 15.78 35.87 13.22
C GLY A 193 16.55 35.82 11.89
N THR A 194 17.76 35.28 11.87
CA THR A 194 18.54 35.03 10.64
C THR A 194 19.24 33.69 10.71
N CYS A 195 19.36 32.99 9.58
CA CYS A 195 20.03 31.70 9.50
C CYS A 195 21.56 31.87 9.45
N VAL A 196 22.25 31.39 10.48
CA VAL A 196 23.72 31.43 10.58
C VAL A 196 24.31 30.02 10.57
N PRO A 197 25.55 29.80 10.07
CA PRO A 197 26.15 28.48 10.04
C PRO A 197 26.21 27.85 11.44
N GLN A 198 25.80 26.59 11.57
CA GLN A 198 26.01 25.83 12.79
C GLN A 198 27.52 25.70 13.05
N THR A 199 28.00 26.43 14.05
CA THR A 199 29.33 26.19 14.60
C THR A 199 29.30 24.85 15.33
N GLN A 200 29.75 23.79 14.63
CA GLN A 200 29.99 22.50 15.29
C GLN A 200 30.91 22.74 16.50
N PRO A 201 30.52 22.31 17.71
CA PRO A 201 31.42 22.40 18.85
C PRO A 201 32.66 21.57 18.52
N THR A 202 33.82 22.21 18.47
CA THR A 202 35.09 21.54 18.22
C THR A 202 35.21 20.36 19.19
N PRO A 203 35.41 19.11 18.72
CA PRO A 203 35.48 17.97 19.62
C PRO A 203 36.59 18.22 20.64
N ALA A 204 36.20 18.29 21.91
CA ALA A 204 37.09 18.68 23.00
C ALA A 204 38.29 17.72 22.99
N ARG A 205 39.48 18.27 22.73
CA ARG A 205 40.71 17.49 22.57
C ARG A 205 40.92 16.68 23.87
N PRO A 206 40.87 15.34 23.83
CA PRO A 206 40.93 14.55 25.05
C PRO A 206 42.26 14.78 25.75
N THR A 207 42.19 15.36 26.95
CA THR A 207 43.33 15.60 27.82
C THR A 207 43.73 14.29 28.49
N TYR A 208 44.54 13.50 27.78
CA TYR A 208 45.18 12.34 28.38
C TYR A 208 46.21 12.78 29.43
N THR A 209 45.78 12.80 30.69
CA THR A 209 46.68 12.92 31.84
C THR A 209 47.50 11.64 31.92
N LEU A 210 48.79 11.72 31.60
CA LEU A 210 49.71 10.60 31.83
C LEU A 210 49.84 10.40 33.34
N GLY A 211 49.24 9.32 33.85
CA GLY A 211 49.42 8.89 35.23
C GLY A 211 50.88 8.52 35.50
N PRO A 212 51.36 8.66 36.75
CA PRO A 212 52.76 8.38 37.08
C PRO A 212 53.07 6.90 36.86
N THR A 213 54.18 6.64 36.16
CA THR A 213 54.74 5.30 35.99
C THR A 213 55.16 4.74 37.35
N LEU A 214 54.66 3.54 37.69
CA LEU A 214 55.13 2.72 38.82
C LEU A 214 56.29 1.82 38.37
#